data_AF-A0A0G0H686-F1
#
_entry.id   AF-A0A0G0H686-F1
#
_cell.length_a   1.000
_cell.length_b   1.000
_cell.length_c   1.000
_cell.angle_alpha   90.00
_cell.angle_beta   90.00
_cell.angle_gamma   90.00
#
_symmetry.space_group_name_H-M   'P 1'
#
loop_
_entity.id
_entity.type
_entity.pdbx_description
1 polymer ?
#
loop_
_entity_poly.entity_id
_entity_poly.type
_entity_poly.pdbx_seq_one_letter_code
_entity_poly.pdbx_strand_id
1 'polypeptide(L)'
;AAKKADRETPQGLVESYIHQNGRVGALVEVSCETDFVARTDVFKNLVHEICMQIAAMNPKDVKALLEQEYIRDGSRKIGDLVKEAIAKLGENIVIKRLQRFEIGE
;
A
#
# COMPACT_ATOMS: atom_id res chain seq x y z
N ALA A 1 0.22 16.10 -2.54
CA ALA A 1 0.73 15.21 -1.49
C ALA A 1 1.30 15.97 -0.29
N ALA A 2 2.43 16.71 -0.43
CA ALA A 2 3.13 17.34 0.70
C ALA A 2 2.23 18.19 1.65
N LYS A 3 1.35 19.05 1.10
CA LYS A 3 0.43 19.88 1.92
C LYS A 3 -0.58 19.10 2.78
N LYS A 4 -0.74 17.78 2.54
CA LYS A 4 -1.72 16.93 3.23
C LYS A 4 -1.06 15.93 4.19
N ALA A 5 0.28 15.86 4.23
CA ALA A 5 1.01 14.84 4.98
C ALA A 5 0.73 14.89 6.50
N ASP A 6 0.50 16.10 7.04
CA ASP A 6 0.25 16.31 8.48
C ASP A 6 -1.20 16.05 8.90
N ARG A 7 -2.09 15.70 7.97
CA ARG A 7 -3.49 15.41 8.29
C ARG A 7 -3.63 14.04 8.94
N GLU A 8 -4.48 13.97 9.96
CA GLU A 8 -4.82 12.72 10.63
C GLU A 8 -5.48 11.73 9.67
N THR A 9 -5.19 10.44 9.87
CA THR A 9 -5.66 9.34 9.03
C THR A 9 -6.27 8.23 9.89
N PRO A 10 -7.47 8.43 10.47
CA PRO A 10 -8.07 7.48 11.41
C PRO A 10 -8.83 6.33 10.73
N GLN A 11 -9.06 6.39 9.42
CA GLN A 11 -9.79 5.38 8.65
C GLN A 11 -8.83 4.62 7.72
N GLY A 12 -9.27 3.52 7.10
CA GLY A 12 -8.42 2.76 6.19
C GLY A 12 -8.84 1.31 5.99
N LEU A 13 -7.89 0.51 5.49
CA LEU A 13 -8.04 -0.93 5.31
C LEU A 13 -6.79 -1.67 5.80
N VAL A 14 -7.03 -2.87 6.34
CA VAL A 14 -6.01 -3.91 6.45
C VAL A 14 -6.29 -4.94 5.36
N GLU A 15 -5.29 -5.21 4.52
CA GLU A 15 -5.41 -6.20 3.46
C GLU A 15 -4.38 -7.31 3.65
N SER A 16 -4.79 -8.52 3.26
CA SER A 16 -3.94 -9.70 3.21
C SER A 16 -3.86 -10.22 1.78
N TYR A 17 -2.67 -10.62 1.35
CA TYR A 17 -2.45 -11.33 0.09
C TYR A 17 -1.73 -12.64 0.38
N ILE A 18 -2.25 -13.76 -0.12
CA ILE A 18 -1.60 -15.06 -0.07
C ILE A 18 -1.32 -15.49 -1.50
N HIS A 19 -0.04 -15.76 -1.80
CA HIS A 19 0.35 -16.21 -3.12
C HIS A 19 -0.23 -17.60 -3.43
N GLN A 20 -0.47 -17.92 -4.70
CA GLN A 20 -1.22 -19.11 -5.12
C GLN A 20 -0.66 -20.44 -4.62
N ASN A 21 0.66 -20.51 -4.39
CA ASN A 21 1.33 -21.70 -3.86
C ASN A 21 1.27 -21.83 -2.31
N GLY A 22 0.65 -20.86 -1.63
CA GLY A 22 0.51 -20.82 -0.16
C GLY A 22 1.81 -20.59 0.62
N ARG A 23 2.94 -20.34 -0.05
CA ARG A 23 4.26 -20.23 0.61
C ARG A 23 4.64 -18.81 1.02
N VAL A 24 4.02 -17.81 0.39
CA VAL A 24 4.28 -16.39 0.64
C VAL A 24 2.97 -15.70 0.98
N GLY A 25 2.97 -14.93 2.06
CA GLY A 25 1.85 -14.11 2.49
C GLY A 25 2.30 -12.71 2.87
N ALA A 26 1.45 -11.72 2.64
CA ALA A 26 1.67 -10.34 3.06
C ALA A 26 0.44 -9.76 3.74
N LEU A 27 0.67 -8.84 4.67
CA LEU A 27 -0.31 -8.02 5.33
C LEU A 27 0.11 -6.56 5.23
N VAL A 28 -0.83 -5.66 4.98
CA VAL A 28 -0.58 -4.22 4.97
C VAL A 28 -1.73 -3.46 5.61
N GLU A 29 -1.40 -2.43 6.39
CA GLU A 29 -2.36 -1.43 6.88
C GLU A 29 -2.13 -0.12 6.13
N VAL A 30 -3.15 0.34 5.42
CA VAL A 30 -3.14 1.62 4.72
C VAL A 30 -4.29 2.48 5.23
N SER A 31 -3.97 3.68 5.69
CA SER A 31 -4.91 4.60 6.30
C SER A 31 -5.21 5.82 5.41
N CYS A 32 -6.43 6.34 5.49
CA CYS A 32 -6.92 7.57 4.89
C CYS A 32 -7.69 8.43 5.91
N GLU A 33 -8.20 9.59 5.49
CA GLU A 33 -8.87 10.53 6.40
C GLU A 33 -10.30 10.06 6.72
N THR A 34 -11.05 9.58 5.72
CA THR A 34 -12.48 9.24 5.86
C THR A 34 -12.82 7.79 5.50
N ASP A 35 -13.94 7.30 6.01
CA ASP A 35 -14.48 5.96 5.69
C ASP A 35 -15.08 5.91 4.28
N PHE A 36 -15.53 7.05 3.76
CA PHE A 36 -15.95 7.20 2.37
C PHE A 36 -14.84 6.84 1.40
N VAL A 37 -13.63 7.40 1.57
CA VAL A 37 -12.48 7.08 0.71
C VAL A 37 -12.05 5.62 0.88
N ALA A 38 -12.01 5.10 2.11
CA ALA A 38 -11.66 3.70 2.38
C ALA A 38 -12.54 2.69 1.61
N ARG A 39 -13.78 3.06 1.26
CA ARG A 39 -14.73 2.21 0.53
C ARG A 39 -14.65 2.32 -0.99
N THR A 40 -13.91 3.29 -1.53
CA THR A 40 -13.78 3.50 -2.99
C THR A 40 -12.93 2.41 -3.65
N ASP A 41 -13.25 2.09 -4.90
CA ASP A 41 -12.46 1.12 -5.68
C ASP A 41 -11.03 1.60 -5.93
N VAL A 42 -10.83 2.92 -6.05
CA VAL A 42 -9.50 3.51 -6.20
C VAL A 42 -8.63 3.21 -4.99
N PHE A 43 -9.17 3.38 -3.77
CA PHE A 43 -8.44 3.09 -2.54
C PHE A 43 -8.20 1.59 -2.38
N LYS A 44 -9.26 0.77 -2.53
CA LYS A 44 -9.14 -0.70 -2.44
C LYS A 44 -8.11 -1.27 -3.41
N ASN A 45 -8.13 -0.82 -4.66
CA ASN A 45 -7.15 -1.26 -5.65
C ASN A 45 -5.73 -0.84 -5.28
N LEU A 46 -5.53 0.39 -4.75
CA LEU A 46 -4.22 0.80 -4.27
C LEU A 46 -3.70 -0.13 -3.16
N VAL A 47 -4.53 -0.42 -2.15
CA VAL A 47 -4.14 -1.30 -1.03
C VAL A 47 -3.80 -2.70 -1.54
N HIS A 48 -4.58 -3.22 -2.49
CA HIS A 48 -4.35 -4.52 -3.11
C HIS A 48 -3.01 -4.60 -3.84
N GLU A 49 -2.73 -3.62 -4.71
CA GLU A 49 -1.47 -3.57 -5.46
C GLU A 49 -0.26 -3.43 -4.53
N ILE A 50 -0.38 -2.64 -3.46
CA ILE A 50 0.66 -2.54 -2.43
C ILE A 50 0.86 -3.88 -1.71
N CYS A 51 -0.22 -4.58 -1.33
CA CYS A 51 -0.12 -5.86 -0.62
C CYS A 51 0.55 -6.93 -1.50
N MET A 52 0.22 -6.98 -2.78
CA MET A 52 0.84 -7.88 -3.74
C MET A 52 2.31 -7.51 -4.01
N GLN A 53 2.64 -6.22 -4.09
CA GLN A 53 4.02 -5.74 -4.17
C GLN A 53 4.86 -6.23 -2.97
N ILE A 54 4.33 -6.12 -1.75
CA ILE A 54 5.03 -6.59 -0.54
C ILE A 54 5.32 -8.08 -0.64
N ALA A 55 4.34 -8.89 -1.04
CA ALA A 55 4.52 -10.33 -1.21
C ALA A 55 5.63 -10.65 -2.23
N ALA A 56 5.67 -9.95 -3.36
CA ALA A 56 6.61 -10.19 -4.45
C ALA A 56 8.04 -9.68 -4.17
N MET A 57 8.17 -8.52 -3.52
CA MET A 57 9.43 -7.77 -3.50
C MET A 57 10.11 -7.67 -2.14
N ASN A 58 9.53 -8.27 -1.09
CA ASN A 58 10.11 -8.36 0.26
C ASN A 58 10.76 -7.06 0.78
N PRO A 59 10.03 -5.92 0.81
CA PRO A 59 10.58 -4.68 1.34
C PRO A 59 10.87 -4.82 2.84
N LYS A 60 12.05 -4.34 3.27
CA LYS A 60 12.44 -4.34 4.69
C LYS A 60 11.52 -3.50 5.58
N ASP A 61 11.05 -2.36 5.06
CA ASP A 61 10.18 -1.42 5.76
C ASP A 61 9.37 -0.58 4.75
N VAL A 62 8.49 0.28 5.26
CA VAL A 62 7.64 1.16 4.43
C VAL A 62 8.48 2.10 3.56
N LYS A 63 9.64 2.57 4.04
CA LYS A 63 10.49 3.46 3.25
C LYS A 63 11.09 2.72 2.06
N ALA A 64 11.57 1.49 2.28
CA ALA A 64 12.07 0.63 1.22
C ALA A 64 10.97 0.32 0.20
N LEU A 65 9.76 -0.01 0.66
CA LEU A 65 8.60 -0.24 -0.20
C LEU A 65 8.30 0.95 -1.11
N LEU A 66 8.26 2.17 -0.56
CA LEU A 66 7.94 3.38 -1.35
C LEU A 66 8.93 3.66 -2.48
N GLU A 67 10.18 3.23 -2.33
CA GLU A 67 11.24 3.41 -3.33
C GLU A 67 11.31 2.30 -4.39
N GLN A 68 10.60 1.19 -4.20
CA GLN A 68 10.58 0.08 -5.16
C GLN A 68 9.87 0.46 -6.46
N GLU A 69 10.40 -0.06 -7.57
CA GLU A 69 9.69 -0.13 -8.84
C GLU A 69 8.44 -0.99 -8.70
N TYR A 70 7.35 -0.53 -9.30
CA TYR A 70 6.07 -1.22 -9.24
C TYR A 70 6.09 -2.45 -10.15
N ILE A 71 5.76 -3.62 -9.60
CA ILE A 71 5.86 -4.90 -10.31
C ILE A 71 5.03 -4.99 -11.61
N ARG A 72 3.96 -4.19 -11.77
CA ARG A 72 3.16 -4.18 -13.01
C ARG A 72 3.59 -3.11 -14.01
N ASP A 73 4.38 -2.13 -13.57
CA ASP A 73 4.90 -1.05 -14.41
C ASP A 73 6.18 -0.49 -13.78
N GLY A 74 7.32 -1.04 -14.18
CA GLY A 74 8.63 -0.68 -13.64
C GLY A 74 9.06 0.77 -13.95
N SER A 75 8.31 1.51 -14.78
CA SER A 75 8.57 2.94 -15.00
C SER A 75 8.14 3.82 -13.81
N ARG A 76 7.47 3.24 -12.81
CA ARG A 76 6.85 3.96 -11.69
C ARG A 76 7.27 3.33 -10.37
N LYS A 77 7.34 4.16 -9.32
CA LYS A 77 7.54 3.68 -7.94
C LYS A 77 6.23 3.52 -7.20
N ILE A 78 6.23 2.70 -6.14
CA ILE A 78 5.09 2.60 -5.23
C ILE A 78 4.74 3.96 -4.59
N GLY A 79 5.75 4.75 -4.25
CA GLY A 79 5.52 6.10 -3.73
C GLY A 79 4.76 7.01 -4.71
N ASP A 80 4.86 6.77 -6.02
CA ASP A 80 4.14 7.55 -7.02
C ASP A 80 2.68 7.11 -7.13
N LEU A 81 2.39 5.81 -7.03
CA LEU A 81 1.01 5.31 -6.92
C LEU A 81 0.28 5.94 -5.73
N VAL A 82 0.94 6.02 -4.57
CA VAL A 82 0.37 6.64 -3.37
C VAL A 82 0.13 8.13 -3.59
N LYS A 83 1.09 8.87 -4.16
CA LYS A 83 0.94 10.31 -4.45
C LYS A 83 -0.20 10.58 -5.44
N GLU A 84 -0.36 9.74 -6.46
CA GLU A 84 -1.45 9.85 -7.43
C GLU A 84 -2.80 9.59 -6.79
N ALA A 85 -2.91 8.57 -5.93
CA ALA A 85 -4.12 8.31 -5.17
C ALA A 85 -4.48 9.50 -4.26
N ILE A 86 -3.50 10.10 -3.56
CA ILE A 86 -3.69 11.32 -2.76
C ILE A 86 -4.17 12.50 -3.62
N ALA A 87 -3.64 12.63 -4.83
CA ALA A 87 -4.06 13.68 -5.76
C ALA A 87 -5.49 13.45 -6.25
N LYS A 88 -5.83 12.22 -6.60
CA LYS A 88 -7.13 11.81 -7.15
C LYS A 88 -8.26 11.82 -6.12
N LEU A 89 -7.99 11.33 -4.91
CA LEU A 89 -8.99 11.19 -3.85
C LEU A 89 -9.10 12.41 -2.96
N GLY A 90 -8.09 13.29 -2.98
CA GLY A 90 -8.14 14.52 -2.20
C GLY A 90 -7.74 14.36 -0.73
N GLU A 91 -7.48 13.15 -0.25
CA GLU A 91 -7.11 12.84 1.14
C GLU A 91 -5.64 12.47 1.31
N ASN A 92 -5.13 12.60 2.54
CA ASN A 92 -3.89 11.98 2.98
C ASN A 92 -4.04 10.46 2.98
N ILE A 93 -3.03 9.75 2.46
CA ILE A 93 -2.97 8.29 2.44
C ILE A 93 -1.60 7.88 2.95
N VAL A 94 -1.58 7.00 3.95
CA VAL A 94 -0.37 6.59 4.64
C VAL A 94 -0.33 5.07 4.77
N ILE A 95 0.79 4.46 4.36
CA ILE A 95 1.07 3.06 4.66
C ILE A 95 1.62 3.03 6.10
N LYS A 96 0.88 2.44 7.03
CA LYS A 96 1.21 2.46 8.46
C LYS A 96 2.22 1.37 8.83
N ARG A 97 1.94 0.15 8.37
CA ARG A 97 2.78 -1.02 8.64
C ARG A 97 2.55 -2.08 7.58
N LEU A 98 3.56 -2.92 7.42
CA LEU A 98 3.55 -4.07 6.54
C LEU A 98 4.17 -5.26 7.27
N GLN A 99 3.79 -6.45 6.86
CA GLN A 99 4.42 -7.69 7.25
C GLN A 99 4.41 -8.63 6.05
N ARG A 100 5.50 -9.36 5.87
CA ARG A 100 5.60 -10.46 4.93
C ARG A 100 6.01 -11.72 5.68
N PHE A 101 5.51 -12.86 5.24
CA PHE A 101 5.91 -14.17 5.69
C PHE A 101 6.23 -15.02 4.46
N GLU A 102 7.31 -15.80 4.57
CA GLU A 102 7.69 -16.80 3.60
C GLU A 102 8.15 -18.07 4.32
N ILE A 103 7.70 -19.23 3.83
CA ILE A 103 8.12 -20.51 4.40
C ILE A 103 9.61 -20.74 4.13
N GLY A 104 10.40 -20.82 5.21
CA GLY A 104 11.83 -21.13 5.19
C GLY A 104 12.74 -19.89 5.20
N GLU A 105 12.17 -18.71 5.40
CA GLU A 105 12.88 -17.46 5.68
C GLU A 105 13.07 -17.23 7.19
#